data_AF-A0A8B4G7Y3-F1
#
_entry.id   AF-A0A8B4G7Y3-F1
#
_cell.length_a   1.000
_cell.length_b   1.000
_cell.length_c   1.000
_cell.angle_alpha   90.00
_cell.angle_beta   90.00
_cell.angle_gamma   90.00
#
_symmetry.space_group_name_H-M   'P 1'
#
loop_
_entity.id
_entity.type
_entity.pdbx_description
1 polymer ?
#
loop_
_entity_poly.entity_id
_entity_poly.type
_entity_poly.pdbx_seq_one_letter_code
_entity_poly.pdbx_strand_id
1 'polypeptide(L)'
;MKKLLDYHGNLKRGMVLRLPGAYPHEEYVDLMLVELPDGDRRFGLLVATGHKAGLVLVKLPQEAELAGASGISREWVVDNWNRWIYGVYGFNG
;
A
#
# COMPACT_ATOMS: atom_id res chain seq x y z
N MET A 1 -10.29 2.95 13.27
CA MET A 1 -9.22 3.16 12.26
C MET A 1 -8.30 4.27 12.75
N LYS A 2 -6.98 4.15 12.56
CA LYS A 2 -5.99 5.18 12.91
C LYS A 2 -5.43 5.75 11.61
N LYS A 3 -5.24 7.07 11.50
CA LYS A 3 -4.56 7.65 10.34
C LYS A 3 -3.13 7.12 10.29
N LEU A 4 -2.62 6.88 9.08
CA LEU A 4 -1.25 6.39 8.90
C LEU A 4 -0.24 7.32 9.58
N LEU A 5 -0.45 8.64 9.50
CA LEU A 5 0.41 9.66 10.13
C LEU A 5 0.46 9.58 11.66
N ASP A 6 -0.56 9.02 12.29
CA ASP A 6 -0.62 8.85 13.74
C ASP A 6 -0.15 7.45 14.18
N TYR A 7 0.08 6.52 13.26
CA TYR A 7 0.51 5.15 13.57
C TYR A 7 2.03 5.07 13.81
N HIS A 8 2.50 4.66 14.98
CA HIS A 8 3.95 4.69 15.30
C HIS A 8 4.70 3.39 14.98
N GLY A 9 4.02 2.40 14.38
CA GLY A 9 4.65 1.15 13.97
C GLY A 9 5.03 1.16 12.49
N ASN A 10 5.79 0.15 12.10
CA ASN A 10 6.00 -0.20 10.69
C ASN A 10 4.91 -1.12 10.17
N LEU A 11 4.73 -1.15 8.85
CA LEU A 11 3.64 -1.90 8.24
C LEU A 11 4.09 -3.35 8.04
N LYS A 12 3.25 -4.30 8.46
CA LYS A 12 3.49 -5.73 8.32
C LYS A 12 2.55 -6.34 7.29
N ARG A 13 2.94 -7.46 6.69
CA ARG A 13 2.05 -8.23 5.80
C ARG A 13 0.70 -8.48 6.47
N GLY A 14 -0.37 -8.39 5.68
CA GLY A 14 -1.76 -8.48 6.11
C GLY A 14 -2.36 -7.18 6.65
N MET A 15 -1.56 -6.14 6.91
CA MET A 15 -2.11 -4.83 7.27
C MET A 15 -2.87 -4.21 6.09
N VAL A 16 -3.98 -3.55 6.39
CA VAL A 16 -4.85 -2.92 5.41
C VAL A 16 -4.81 -1.40 5.59
N LEU A 17 -4.56 -0.70 4.48
CA LEU A 17 -4.64 0.75 4.36
C LEU A 17 -5.97 1.08 3.69
N ARG A 18 -6.84 1.82 4.37
CA ARG A 18 -8.07 2.35 3.78
C ARG A 18 -7.82 3.73 3.22
N LEU A 19 -8.13 3.92 1.95
CA LEU A 19 -8.04 5.19 1.23
C LEU A 19 -9.45 5.70 0.92
N PRO A 20 -9.70 7.01 1.02
CA PRO A 20 -10.89 7.59 0.42
C PRO A 20 -10.80 7.44 -1.10
N GLY A 21 -11.87 6.94 -1.71
CA GLY A 21 -12.04 6.97 -3.15
C GLY A 21 -12.68 8.27 -3.62
N ALA A 22 -12.75 8.46 -4.94
CA ALA A 22 -13.31 9.64 -5.57
C ALA A 22 -14.31 9.21 -6.64
N TYR A 23 -15.41 9.97 -6.76
CA TYR A 23 -16.43 9.77 -7.77
C TYR A 23 -15.81 9.71 -9.18
N PRO A 24 -16.23 8.78 -10.08
CA PRO A 24 -17.35 7.83 -9.96
C PRO A 24 -17.00 6.48 -9.32
N HIS A 25 -15.85 6.38 -8.66
CA HIS A 25 -15.37 5.13 -8.04
C HIS A 25 -15.94 4.92 -6.62
N GLU A 26 -15.53 3.82 -5.97
CA GLU A 26 -15.97 3.46 -4.62
C GLU A 26 -15.67 4.57 -3.61
N GLU A 27 -16.48 4.70 -2.55
CA GLU A 27 -16.24 5.67 -1.46
C GLU A 27 -14.91 5.39 -0.74
N TYR A 28 -14.52 4.13 -0.65
CA TYR A 28 -13.25 3.70 -0.09
C TYR A 28 -12.66 2.54 -0.87
N VAL A 29 -11.33 2.49 -0.89
CA VAL A 29 -10.55 1.35 -1.36
C VAL A 29 -9.65 0.88 -0.22
N ASP A 30 -9.63 -0.43 0.00
CA ASP A 30 -8.69 -1.07 0.90
C ASP A 30 -7.51 -1.65 0.13
N LEU A 31 -6.29 -1.28 0.51
CA LEU A 31 -5.04 -1.86 0.03
C LEU A 31 -4.42 -2.73 1.12
N MET A 32 -4.19 -4.00 0.85
CA MET A 32 -3.51 -4.91 1.76
C MET A 32 -2.02 -4.98 1.42
N LEU A 33 -1.16 -4.83 2.42
CA LEU A 33 0.26 -5.17 2.28
C LEU A 33 0.41 -6.68 2.19
N VAL A 34 0.91 -7.18 1.08
CA VAL A 34 1.12 -8.61 0.84
C VAL A 34 2.61 -8.91 0.66
N GLU A 35 2.99 -10.10 1.10
CA GLU A 35 4.29 -10.69 0.75
C GLU A 35 4.09 -11.50 -0.53
N LEU A 36 4.85 -11.16 -1.57
CA LEU A 36 4.73 -11.78 -2.88
C LEU A 36 5.69 -12.97 -2.96
N PRO A 37 5.22 -14.14 -3.45
CA PRO A 37 6.12 -15.25 -3.73
C PRO A 37 6.99 -14.86 -4.94
N ASP A 38 8.30 -14.89 -4.74
CA ASP A 38 9.36 -14.74 -5.73
C ASP A 38 9.57 -13.32 -6.34
N GLY A 39 10.85 -12.99 -6.53
CA GLY A 39 11.35 -11.77 -7.18
C GLY A 39 12.14 -10.84 -6.25
N ASP A 40 12.79 -9.84 -6.85
CA ASP A 40 13.69 -8.89 -6.15
C ASP A 40 12.94 -7.91 -5.23
N ARG A 41 11.60 -7.93 -5.28
CA ARG A 41 10.70 -7.06 -4.51
C ARG A 41 9.72 -7.92 -3.75
N ARG A 42 9.91 -8.00 -2.44
CA ARG A 42 9.20 -8.96 -1.57
C ARG A 42 7.80 -8.49 -1.21
N PHE A 43 7.58 -7.18 -1.16
CA PHE A 43 6.32 -6.59 -0.71
C PHE A 43 5.58 -5.87 -1.82
N GLY A 44 4.25 -5.96 -1.78
CA GLY A 44 3.37 -5.22 -2.67
C GLY A 44 2.08 -4.80 -1.98
N LEU A 45 1.36 -3.88 -2.61
CA LEU A 45 0.00 -3.53 -2.21
C LEU A 45 -0.98 -4.23 -3.14
N LEU A 46 -1.87 -5.03 -2.57
CA LEU A 46 -2.97 -5.69 -3.27
C LEU A 46 -4.26 -4.93 -3.00
N VAL A 47 -5.06 -4.72 -4.03
CA VAL A 47 -6.40 -4.15 -3.89
C VAL A 47 -7.32 -5.19 -3.27
N ALA A 48 -7.82 -4.94 -2.06
CA ALA A 48 -8.60 -5.89 -1.29
C ALA A 48 -10.12 -5.74 -1.51
N THR A 49 -10.58 -4.58 -1.95
CA THR A 49 -12.01 -4.27 -2.14
C THR A 49 -12.27 -3.58 -3.48
N GLY A 50 -13.52 -3.62 -3.93
CA GLY A 50 -13.96 -2.90 -5.11
C GLY A 50 -13.69 -3.62 -6.44
N HIS A 51 -13.86 -2.90 -7.55
CA HIS A 51 -13.78 -3.44 -8.91
C HIS A 51 -12.40 -3.98 -9.27
N LYS A 52 -11.33 -3.43 -8.69
CA LYS A 52 -9.94 -3.89 -8.91
C LYS A 52 -9.49 -4.95 -7.90
N ALA A 53 -10.39 -5.48 -7.06
CA ALA A 53 -10.03 -6.44 -6.03
C ALA A 53 -9.30 -7.66 -6.60
N GLY A 54 -8.25 -8.11 -5.90
CA GLY A 54 -7.38 -9.20 -6.30
C GLY A 54 -6.19 -8.79 -7.17
N LEU A 55 -6.14 -7.54 -7.66
CA LEU A 55 -4.99 -7.04 -8.42
C LEU A 55 -3.87 -6.55 -7.48
N VAL A 56 -2.62 -6.87 -7.84
CA VAL A 56 -1.45 -6.21 -7.24
C VAL A 56 -1.34 -4.81 -7.85
N LEU A 57 -1.59 -3.79 -7.04
CA LEU A 57 -1.48 -2.40 -7.45
C LEU A 57 -0.02 -2.04 -7.77
N VAL A 58 0.88 -2.38 -6.85
CA VAL A 58 2.30 -2.01 -6.96
C VAL A 58 3.17 -3.02 -6.22
N LYS A 59 4.32 -3.37 -6.82
CA LYS A 59 5.43 -4.02 -6.14
C LYS A 59 6.36 -2.93 -5.60
N LEU A 60 6.45 -2.83 -4.28
CA LEU A 60 7.24 -1.81 -3.60
C LEU A 60 8.72 -2.06 -3.84
N PRO A 61 9.53 -1.00 -3.98
CA PRO A 61 10.95 -1.16 -4.19
C PRO A 61 11.65 -1.58 -2.89
N GLN A 62 12.87 -2.09 -3.01
CA GLN A 62 13.60 -2.68 -1.89
C GLN A 62 13.88 -1.67 -0.77
N GLU A 63 14.04 -0.38 -1.10
CA GLU A 63 14.24 0.69 -0.10
C GLU A 63 13.03 0.90 0.83
N ALA A 64 11.84 0.39 0.47
CA ALA A 64 10.69 0.40 1.36
C ALA A 64 10.79 -0.67 2.46
N GLU A 65 11.55 -1.75 2.21
CA GLU A 65 11.61 -2.93 3.07
C GLU A 65 12.36 -2.64 4.38
N LEU A 66 11.89 -3.23 5.48
CA LEU A 66 12.65 -3.24 6.72
C LEU A 66 13.71 -4.33 6.67
N ALA A 67 14.98 -3.94 6.84
CA ALA A 67 16.08 -4.89 6.92
C ALA A 67 15.82 -5.93 8.03
N GLY A 68 15.81 -7.21 7.67
CA GLY A 68 15.65 -8.33 8.61
C GLY A 68 14.26 -8.49 9.24
N ALA A 69 13.23 -7.79 8.75
CA ALA A 69 11.87 -7.86 9.29
C ALA A 69 10.81 -8.17 8.22
N SER A 70 9.69 -8.74 8.66
CA SER A 70 8.53 -9.00 7.79
C SER A 70 7.64 -7.75 7.68
N GLY A 71 8.09 -6.76 6.90
CA GLY A 71 7.33 -5.54 6.66
C GLY A 71 8.09 -4.42 5.93
N ILE A 72 7.46 -3.26 5.86
CA ILE A 72 7.97 -2.05 5.21
C ILE A 72 7.98 -0.85 6.17
N SER A 73 8.86 0.10 5.91
CA SER A 73 8.98 1.34 6.69
C SER A 73 7.74 2.21 6.51
N ARG A 74 7.14 2.63 7.63
CA ARG A 74 6.03 3.58 7.62
C ARG A 74 6.46 4.95 7.10
N GLU A 75 7.62 5.42 7.54
CA GLU A 75 8.19 6.69 7.14
C GLU A 75 8.40 6.72 5.63
N TRP A 76 8.98 5.64 5.08
CA TRP A 76 9.15 5.51 3.64
C TRP A 76 7.81 5.62 2.89
N VAL A 77 6.77 4.91 3.34
CA VAL A 77 5.43 4.94 2.72
C VAL A 77 4.85 6.35 2.72
N VAL A 78 5.01 7.10 3.81
CA VAL A 78 4.52 8.48 3.90
C VAL A 78 5.26 9.38 2.91
N ASP A 79 6.59 9.30 2.88
CA ASP A 79 7.43 10.16 2.04
C ASP A 79 7.29 9.86 0.55
N ASN A 80 6.94 8.62 0.21
CA ASN A 80 6.89 8.10 -1.15
C ASN A 80 5.46 7.88 -1.67
N TRP A 81 4.45 8.25 -0.88
CA TRP A 81 3.05 7.97 -1.15
C TRP A 81 2.61 8.38 -2.55
N ASN A 82 2.89 9.63 -2.92
CA ASN A 82 2.46 10.20 -4.18
C ASN A 82 3.07 9.48 -5.39
N ARG A 83 4.34 9.09 -5.27
CA ARG A 83 5.11 8.46 -6.34
C ARG A 83 4.70 7.01 -6.58
N TRP A 84 4.45 6.25 -5.52
CA TRP A 84 4.31 4.79 -5.62
C TRP A 84 2.89 4.28 -5.44
N ILE A 85 2.02 5.04 -4.78
CA ILE A 85 0.68 4.58 -4.41
C ILE A 85 -0.36 5.44 -5.12
N TYR A 86 -0.37 6.74 -4.88
CA TYR A 86 -1.36 7.65 -5.47
C TYR A 86 -1.24 7.72 -7.00
N GLY A 87 -0.04 7.94 -7.53
CA GLY A 87 0.21 8.05 -8.97
C GLY A 87 -0.09 6.77 -9.76
N VAL A 88 0.01 5.60 -9.11
CA VAL A 88 -0.30 4.30 -9.72
C VAL A 88 -1.80 3.99 -9.65
N TYR A 89 -2.49 4.45 -8.59
CA TYR A 89 -3.93 4.21 -8.44
C TYR A 89 -4.77 5.01 -9.45
N GLY A 90 -4.24 6.12 -9.96
CA GLY A 90 -4.87 6.89 -11.03
C GLY A 90 -5.95 7.85 -10.56
N PHE A 91 -5.77 8.50 -9.40
CA PHE A 91 -6.52 9.72 -9.10
C PHE A 91 -5.96 10.86 -9.97
N ASN A 92 -6.41 10.92 -11.22
CA ASN A 92 -6.41 12.19 -11.94
C ASN A 92 -7.39 13.09 -11.18
N GLY A 93 -6.86 14.20 -10.64
CA GLY A 93 -7.68 15.22 -9.97
C GLY A 93 -8.76 15.78 -10.89
#